data_AF-A0A7J2T6H9-F1
#
_entry.id   AF-A0A7J2T6H9-F1
#
_cell.length_a   1.000
_cell.length_b   1.000
_cell.length_c   1.000
_cell.angle_alpha   90.00
_cell.angle_beta   90.00
_cell.angle_gamma   90.00
#
_symmetry.space_group_name_H-M   'P 1'
#
loop_
_entity.id
_entity.type
_entity.pdbx_description
1 polymer ?
#
loop_
_entity_poly.entity_id
_entity_poly.type
_entity_poly.pdbx_seq_one_letter_code
_entity_poly.pdbx_strand_id
1 'polypeptide(L)'
;MDDRLIIARIRENLANRNKADKIMWFSMWFLTSVATFGLAFFPMIYLLVDRRNKHFKRQKELEALLIAYFKNGKVIETESHECGPIRRNPLLWSLSIMLILPIFLIAYLLSKDLISHAKKQQEFFEALIGEKSFKAPTLNLKSCVLITVFTLGLGVIYWLYKIFNCYNYHFKEQWLMEDKIIALIK
;
A
#
# COMPACT_ATOMS: atom_id res chain seq x y z
N MET A 1 27.67 1.23 -10.44
CA MET A 1 26.57 1.66 -11.34
C MET A 1 26.71 3.16 -11.46
N ASP A 2 26.70 3.74 -12.67
CA ASP A 2 26.80 5.21 -12.85
C ASP A 2 25.64 5.91 -12.13
N ASP A 3 25.94 6.91 -11.30
CA ASP A 3 24.95 7.70 -10.55
C ASP A 3 23.87 8.26 -11.48
N ARG A 4 24.23 8.65 -12.71
CA ARG A 4 23.27 9.11 -13.73
C ARG A 4 22.24 8.05 -14.08
N LEU A 5 22.66 6.78 -14.17
CA LEU A 5 21.77 5.65 -14.43
C LEU A 5 20.85 5.38 -13.23
N ILE A 6 21.37 5.53 -12.00
CA ILE A 6 20.55 5.37 -10.78
C ILE A 6 19.47 6.45 -10.72
N ILE A 7 19.85 7.71 -10.94
CA ILE A 7 18.92 8.86 -10.95
C ILE A 7 17.85 8.67 -12.02
N ALA A 8 18.23 8.25 -13.24
CA ALA A 8 17.28 7.99 -14.32
C ALA A 8 16.24 6.93 -13.91
N ARG A 9 16.67 5.85 -13.27
CA ARG A 9 15.77 4.79 -12.77
C ARG A 9 14.88 5.25 -11.63
N ILE A 10 15.39 6.10 -10.72
CA ILE A 10 14.57 6.72 -9.66
C ILE A 10 13.47 7.55 -10.30
N ARG A 11 13.81 8.41 -11.27
CA ARG A 11 12.84 9.25 -11.99
C ARG A 11 11.80 8.41 -12.73
N GLU A 12 12.22 7.34 -13.39
CA GLU A 12 11.30 6.41 -14.06
C GLU A 12 10.34 5.72 -13.07
N ASN A 13 10.85 5.25 -11.92
CA ASN A 13 10.03 4.65 -10.87
C ASN A 13 8.97 5.64 -10.36
N LEU A 14 9.37 6.89 -10.11
CA LEU A 14 8.48 7.96 -9.66
C LEU A 14 7.45 8.34 -10.73
N ALA A 15 7.84 8.42 -12.00
CA ALA A 15 6.90 8.67 -13.11
C ALA A 15 5.82 7.57 -13.21
N ASN A 16 6.15 6.36 -12.78
CA ASN A 16 5.21 5.23 -12.76
C ASN A 16 4.32 5.18 -11.50
N ARG A 17 4.45 6.10 -10.54
CA ARG A 17 3.65 6.11 -9.29
C ARG A 17 2.15 6.12 -9.55
N ASN A 18 1.67 6.96 -10.48
CA ASN A 18 0.24 7.07 -10.81
C ASN A 18 -0.36 5.78 -11.41
N LYS A 19 0.49 4.92 -12.02
CA LYS A 19 0.05 3.63 -12.57
C LYS A 19 -0.07 2.56 -11.49
N ALA A 20 0.83 2.58 -10.51
CA ALA A 20 0.87 1.62 -9.40
C ALA A 20 -0.10 2.00 -8.27
N ASP A 21 -0.13 3.28 -7.92
CA ASP A 21 -0.78 3.84 -6.73
C ASP A 21 -2.14 4.44 -7.09
N LYS A 22 -2.97 3.64 -7.76
CA LYS A 22 -4.28 4.10 -8.24
C LYS A 22 -5.21 4.42 -7.07
N ILE A 23 -5.65 5.67 -7.00
CA ILE A 23 -6.69 6.12 -6.08
C ILE A 23 -8.02 5.50 -6.50
N MET A 24 -8.72 4.90 -5.54
CA MET A 24 -10.02 4.27 -5.77
C MET A 24 -11.05 4.81 -4.80
N TRP A 25 -12.24 5.11 -5.29
CA TRP A 25 -13.34 5.65 -4.50
C TRP A 25 -14.25 4.51 -4.03
N PHE A 26 -14.19 4.18 -2.73
CA PHE A 26 -15.01 3.11 -2.17
C PHE A 26 -16.49 3.30 -2.48
N SER A 27 -17.02 4.51 -2.31
CA SER A 27 -18.45 4.80 -2.54
C SER A 27 -18.91 4.49 -3.96
N MET A 28 -18.08 4.80 -4.97
CA MET A 28 -18.38 4.47 -6.37
C MET A 28 -18.50 2.95 -6.56
N TRP A 29 -17.52 2.19 -6.07
CA TRP A 29 -17.53 0.73 -6.18
C TRP A 29 -18.66 0.09 -5.38
N PHE A 30 -18.96 0.63 -4.19
CA PHE A 30 -20.05 0.16 -3.35
C PHE A 30 -21.41 0.38 -4.02
N LEU A 31 -21.70 1.60 -4.50
CA LEU A 31 -22.95 1.90 -5.20
C LEU A 31 -23.10 1.08 -6.49
N THR A 32 -22.00 0.91 -7.25
CA THR A 32 -22.00 0.04 -8.43
C THR A 32 -22.26 -1.41 -8.05
N SER A 33 -21.75 -1.87 -6.91
CA SER A 33 -22.00 -3.23 -6.41
C SER A 33 -23.48 -3.39 -6.04
N VAL A 34 -24.08 -2.41 -5.36
CA VAL A 34 -25.52 -2.42 -5.07
C VAL A 34 -26.33 -2.50 -6.36
N ALA A 35 -26.03 -1.66 -7.36
CA ALA A 35 -26.73 -1.64 -8.65
C ALA A 35 -26.56 -2.94 -9.47
N THR A 36 -25.47 -3.68 -9.25
CA THR A 36 -25.14 -4.92 -9.96
C THR A 36 -25.34 -6.17 -9.09
N PHE A 37 -26.10 -6.06 -8.00
CA PHE A 37 -26.36 -7.17 -7.07
C PHE A 37 -25.09 -7.89 -6.56
N GLY A 38 -24.04 -7.12 -6.32
CA GLY A 38 -22.77 -7.57 -5.77
C GLY A 38 -21.70 -7.90 -6.82
N LEU A 39 -22.01 -7.92 -8.13
CA LEU A 39 -21.02 -8.27 -9.15
C LEU A 39 -19.82 -7.31 -9.18
N ALA A 40 -20.01 -6.01 -8.89
CA ALA A 40 -18.89 -5.08 -8.86
C ALA A 40 -17.95 -5.24 -7.65
N PHE A 41 -18.27 -6.08 -6.65
CA PHE A 41 -17.33 -6.39 -5.57
C PHE A 41 -16.12 -7.19 -6.07
N PHE A 42 -16.27 -8.02 -7.10
CA PHE A 42 -15.18 -8.79 -7.68
C PHE A 42 -14.08 -7.89 -8.28
N PRO A 43 -14.37 -7.02 -9.27
CA PRO A 43 -13.37 -6.09 -9.79
C PRO A 43 -12.88 -5.10 -8.73
N MET A 44 -13.72 -4.71 -7.76
CA MET A 44 -13.29 -3.86 -6.64
C MET A 44 -12.16 -4.50 -5.83
N ILE A 45 -12.33 -5.75 -5.41
CA ILE A 45 -11.32 -6.49 -4.62
C ILE A 45 -10.10 -6.83 -5.47
N TYR A 46 -10.30 -7.23 -6.73
CA TYR A 46 -9.22 -7.46 -7.68
C TYR A 46 -8.30 -6.23 -7.76
N LEU A 47 -8.88 -5.06 -8.04
CA LEU A 47 -8.12 -3.81 -8.20
C LEU A 47 -7.46 -3.35 -6.89
N LEU A 48 -8.10 -3.59 -5.74
CA LEU A 48 -7.54 -3.31 -4.43
C LEU A 48 -6.27 -4.15 -4.15
N VAL A 49 -6.31 -5.45 -4.46
CA VAL A 49 -5.16 -6.35 -4.28
C VAL A 49 -4.07 -6.05 -5.32
N ASP A 50 -4.46 -5.81 -6.56
CA ASP A 50 -3.54 -5.48 -7.65
C ASP A 50 -2.78 -4.18 -7.40
N ARG A 51 -3.47 -3.10 -7.00
CA ARG A 51 -2.81 -1.82 -6.67
C ARG A 51 -1.85 -1.97 -5.49
N ARG A 52 -2.24 -2.72 -4.45
CA ARG A 52 -1.36 -3.03 -3.30
C ARG A 52 -0.09 -3.74 -3.76
N ASN A 53 -0.21 -4.71 -4.66
CA ASN A 53 0.93 -5.46 -5.16
C ASN A 53 1.87 -4.59 -6.01
N LYS A 54 1.30 -3.79 -6.91
CA LYS A 54 2.07 -2.86 -7.76
C LYS A 54 2.79 -1.82 -6.92
N HIS A 55 2.09 -1.24 -5.95
CA HIS A 55 2.65 -0.28 -5.01
C HIS A 55 3.84 -0.85 -4.24
N PHE A 56 3.69 -2.01 -3.58
CA PHE A 56 4.78 -2.60 -2.79
C PHE A 56 5.98 -3.01 -3.65
N LYS A 57 5.72 -3.51 -4.86
CA LYS A 57 6.80 -3.80 -5.82
C LYS A 57 7.57 -2.54 -6.18
N ARG A 58 6.87 -1.47 -6.55
CA ARG A 58 7.46 -0.18 -6.91
C ARG A 58 8.27 0.42 -5.75
N GLN A 59 7.74 0.32 -4.52
CA GLN A 59 8.44 0.81 -3.34
C GLN A 59 9.71 0.03 -3.04
N LYS A 60 9.68 -1.31 -3.10
CA LYS A 60 10.88 -2.11 -2.93
C LYS A 60 11.98 -1.74 -3.94
N GLU A 61 11.59 -1.48 -5.19
CA GLU A 61 12.51 -1.02 -6.23
C GLU A 61 13.06 0.38 -5.93
N LEU A 62 12.21 1.31 -5.48
CA LEU A 62 12.61 2.66 -5.12
C LEU A 62 13.59 2.67 -3.93
N GLU A 63 13.26 1.95 -2.86
CA GLU A 63 14.11 1.82 -1.67
C GLU A 63 15.50 1.26 -2.05
N ALA A 64 15.56 0.24 -2.90
CA ALA A 64 16.82 -0.31 -3.38
C ALA A 64 17.64 0.70 -4.20
N LEU A 65 17.00 1.50 -5.05
CA LEU A 65 17.67 2.56 -5.82
C LEU A 65 18.17 3.69 -4.91
N LEU A 66 17.39 4.08 -3.91
CA LEU A 66 17.80 5.09 -2.93
C LEU A 66 18.97 4.62 -2.09
N ILE A 67 18.94 3.37 -1.60
CA ILE A 67 20.07 2.76 -0.92
C ILE A 67 21.31 2.80 -1.83
N ALA A 68 21.18 2.44 -3.11
CA ALA A 68 22.31 2.46 -4.04
C ALA A 68 22.86 3.88 -4.29
N TYR A 69 22.00 4.89 -4.37
CA TYR A 69 22.41 6.29 -4.54
C TYR A 69 23.10 6.86 -3.28
N PHE A 70 22.53 6.61 -2.09
CA PHE A 70 23.04 7.17 -0.83
C PHE A 70 24.19 6.35 -0.21
N LYS A 71 24.40 5.07 -0.58
CA LYS A 71 25.49 4.23 -0.03
C LYS A 71 26.91 4.60 -0.49
N ASN A 72 27.10 5.65 -1.28
CA ASN A 72 28.41 6.33 -1.42
C ASN A 72 28.77 7.17 -0.17
N GLY A 73 28.51 6.71 1.07
CA GLY A 73 28.87 7.52 2.25
C GLY A 73 28.55 7.09 3.69
N LYS A 74 27.68 6.09 3.97
CA LYS A 74 27.65 5.32 5.25
C LYS A 74 26.51 4.30 5.26
N VAL A 75 26.77 3.20 5.96
CA VAL A 75 25.91 2.02 6.04
C VAL A 75 24.67 2.35 6.87
N ILE A 76 23.50 2.46 6.22
CA ILE A 76 22.25 2.13 6.92
C ILE A 76 22.24 0.61 6.97
N GLU A 77 22.54 0.04 8.13
CA GLU A 77 22.20 -1.35 8.45
C GLU A 77 20.67 -1.41 8.60
N THR A 78 19.97 -1.22 7.50
CA THR A 78 18.60 -1.71 7.39
C THR A 78 18.78 -3.17 7.09
N GLU A 79 18.68 -4.00 8.14
CA GLU A 79 18.52 -5.44 8.01
C GLU A 79 17.60 -5.68 6.82
N SER A 80 18.16 -6.26 5.76
CA SER A 80 17.41 -6.71 4.60
C SER A 80 16.57 -7.89 5.05
N HIS A 81 15.53 -7.62 5.83
CA HIS A 81 14.51 -8.59 6.14
C HIS A 81 13.79 -8.87 4.84
N GLU A 82 14.23 -9.93 4.17
CA GLU A 82 13.50 -10.71 3.19
C GLU A 82 12.18 -11.21 3.79
N CYS A 83 11.27 -10.29 4.07
CA CYS A 83 9.87 -10.58 4.33
C CYS A 83 9.07 -9.35 3.92
N GLY A 84 9.19 -9.04 2.62
CA GLY A 84 8.19 -8.21 1.94
C GLY A 84 6.88 -9.00 1.94
N PRO A 85 5.74 -8.38 2.26
CA PRO A 85 4.50 -9.13 2.45
C PRO A 85 4.09 -9.83 1.15
N ILE A 86 3.79 -11.12 1.25
CA ILE A 86 3.60 -12.08 0.15
C ILE A 86 2.76 -11.48 -0.97
N ARG A 87 3.26 -11.55 -2.22
CA ARG A 87 2.50 -11.15 -3.41
C ARG A 87 1.27 -12.04 -3.52
N ARG A 88 0.09 -11.42 -3.51
CA ARG A 88 -1.19 -12.14 -3.57
C ARG A 88 -1.70 -12.21 -5.00
N ASN A 89 -2.32 -13.33 -5.38
CA ASN A 89 -2.97 -13.45 -6.69
C ASN A 89 -4.30 -12.67 -6.66
N PRO A 90 -4.45 -11.54 -7.38
CA PRO A 90 -5.65 -10.71 -7.31
C PRO A 90 -6.91 -11.44 -7.77
N LEU A 91 -6.79 -12.33 -8.77
CA LEU A 91 -7.93 -13.10 -9.30
C LEU A 91 -8.44 -14.09 -8.26
N LEU A 92 -7.54 -14.87 -7.66
CA LEU A 92 -7.91 -15.83 -6.61
C LEU A 92 -8.56 -15.13 -5.41
N TRP A 93 -8.04 -13.96 -5.04
CA TRP A 93 -8.58 -13.15 -3.95
C TRP A 93 -9.94 -12.53 -4.27
N SER A 94 -10.16 -12.10 -5.53
CA SER A 94 -11.47 -11.60 -5.94
C SER A 94 -12.51 -12.73 -6.01
N LEU A 95 -12.14 -13.93 -6.46
CA LEU A 95 -13.07 -15.04 -6.56
C LEU A 95 -13.44 -15.62 -5.19
N SER A 96 -12.53 -15.58 -4.22
CA SER A 96 -12.78 -16.13 -2.89
C SER A 96 -13.83 -15.38 -2.09
N ILE A 97 -14.21 -14.15 -2.48
CA ILE A 97 -15.28 -13.39 -1.81
C ILE A 97 -16.67 -14.01 -1.97
N MET A 98 -16.84 -14.96 -2.90
CA MET A 98 -18.06 -15.79 -2.98
C MET A 98 -18.34 -16.54 -1.68
N LEU A 99 -17.28 -16.80 -0.90
CA LEU A 99 -17.38 -17.40 0.42
C LEU A 99 -17.38 -16.27 1.47
N ILE A 100 -18.28 -16.35 2.46
CA ILE A 100 -18.41 -15.33 3.51
C ILE A 100 -17.16 -15.27 4.40
N LEU A 101 -16.51 -16.40 4.69
CA LEU A 101 -15.35 -16.42 5.60
C LEU A 101 -14.09 -15.72 5.01
N PRO A 102 -13.74 -15.90 3.72
CA PRO A 102 -12.63 -15.19 3.09
C PRO A 102 -12.71 -13.66 3.10
N ILE A 103 -13.88 -13.01 3.09
CA ILE A 103 -13.90 -11.54 3.03
C ILE A 103 -13.32 -10.90 4.30
N PHE A 104 -13.53 -11.52 5.47
CA PHE A 104 -12.91 -11.10 6.72
C PHE A 104 -11.40 -11.28 6.69
N LEU A 105 -10.94 -12.43 6.19
CA LEU A 105 -9.52 -12.72 6.07
C LEU A 105 -8.83 -11.74 5.10
N ILE A 106 -9.48 -11.41 3.98
CA ILE A 106 -9.00 -10.43 3.01
C ILE A 106 -8.88 -9.06 3.67
N ALA A 107 -9.93 -8.58 4.33
CA ALA A 107 -9.91 -7.28 5.01
C ALA A 107 -8.82 -7.21 6.10
N TYR A 108 -8.68 -8.28 6.89
CA TYR A 108 -7.63 -8.40 7.91
C TYR A 108 -6.22 -8.36 7.31
N LEU A 109 -5.97 -9.19 6.31
CA LEU A 109 -4.65 -9.30 5.69
C LEU A 109 -4.24 -8.03 4.95
N LEU A 110 -5.15 -7.37 4.23
CA LEU A 110 -4.88 -6.09 3.57
C LEU A 110 -4.60 -4.97 4.58
N SER A 111 -5.34 -4.96 5.69
CA SER A 111 -5.11 -4.02 6.78
C SER A 111 -3.75 -4.22 7.43
N LYS A 112 -3.41 -5.47 7.76
CA LYS A 112 -2.13 -5.84 8.37
C LYS A 112 -0.96 -5.50 7.46
N ASP A 113 -1.08 -5.80 6.17
CA ASP A 113 -0.09 -5.47 5.14
C ASP A 113 0.17 -3.97 5.07
N LEU A 114 -0.88 -3.14 5.01
CA LEU A 114 -0.74 -1.69 4.94
C LEU A 114 -0.04 -1.14 6.19
N ILE A 115 -0.48 -1.55 7.39
CA ILE A 115 0.12 -1.10 8.66
C ILE A 115 1.60 -1.50 8.73
N SER A 116 1.92 -2.75 8.39
CA SER A 116 3.29 -3.24 8.43
C SER A 116 4.18 -2.55 7.41
N HIS A 117 3.69 -2.35 6.18
CA HIS A 117 4.44 -1.67 5.13
C HIS A 117 4.71 -0.20 5.50
N ALA A 118 3.67 0.53 5.90
CA ALA A 118 3.81 1.94 6.24
C ALA A 118 4.75 2.17 7.43
N LYS A 119 4.73 1.28 8.44
CA LYS A 119 5.68 1.35 9.55
C LYS A 119 7.13 1.16 9.07
N LYS A 120 7.39 0.10 8.28
CA LYS A 120 8.74 -0.16 7.73
C LYS A 120 9.23 1.01 6.86
N GLN A 121 8.33 1.58 6.08
CA GLN A 121 8.65 2.69 5.20
C GLN A 121 8.94 3.98 5.98
N GLN A 122 8.20 4.23 7.07
CA GLN A 122 8.49 5.32 7.99
C GLN A 122 9.89 5.16 8.57
N GLU A 123 10.22 3.97 9.10
CA GLU A 123 11.55 3.66 9.64
C GLU A 123 12.65 3.84 8.59
N PHE A 124 12.41 3.40 7.35
CA PHE A 124 13.33 3.58 6.23
C PHE A 124 13.60 5.06 5.92
N PHE A 125 12.56 5.87 5.76
CA PHE A 125 12.73 7.28 5.43
C PHE A 125 13.29 8.11 6.59
N GLU A 126 12.92 7.79 7.83
CA GLU A 126 13.53 8.38 9.02
C GLU A 126 15.04 8.08 9.05
N ALA A 127 15.45 6.86 8.73
CA ALA A 127 16.87 6.49 8.65
C ALA A 127 17.58 7.15 7.46
N LEU A 128 16.89 7.36 6.34
CA LEU A 128 17.48 7.89 5.11
C LEU A 128 17.69 9.40 5.14
N ILE A 129 16.68 10.17 5.58
CA ILE A 129 16.69 11.64 5.53
C ILE A 129 16.54 12.33 6.88
N GLY A 130 16.39 11.57 7.98
CA GLY A 130 16.28 12.13 9.34
C GLY A 130 14.97 12.85 9.65
N GLU A 131 13.98 12.82 8.76
CA GLU A 131 12.71 13.55 8.92
C GLU A 131 11.56 12.60 9.28
N LYS A 132 10.86 12.87 10.39
CA LYS A 132 9.63 12.15 10.80
C LYS A 132 8.36 12.65 10.08
N SER A 133 8.50 13.22 8.89
CA SER A 133 7.38 13.87 8.21
C SER A 133 6.37 12.90 7.61
N PHE A 134 6.77 11.64 7.41
CA PHE A 134 5.89 10.59 6.91
C PHE A 134 4.91 10.10 7.99
N LYS A 135 3.61 10.36 7.79
CA LYS A 135 2.55 9.89 8.68
C LYS A 135 2.00 8.56 8.18
N ALA A 136 2.41 7.47 8.81
CA ALA A 136 1.81 6.17 8.55
C ALA A 136 0.28 6.21 8.80
N PRO A 137 -0.55 5.64 7.91
CA PRO A 137 -1.99 5.57 8.11
C PRO A 137 -2.34 4.82 9.40
N THR A 138 -3.17 5.44 10.23
CA THR A 138 -3.70 4.83 11.46
C THR A 138 -5.00 4.09 11.17
N LEU A 139 -4.89 2.78 10.93
CA LEU A 139 -6.05 1.90 10.88
C LEU A 139 -6.17 1.15 12.20
N ASN A 140 -7.20 1.47 12.98
CA ASN A 140 -7.49 0.74 14.22
C ASN A 140 -8.10 -0.63 13.87
N LEU A 141 -7.22 -1.61 13.69
CA LEU A 141 -7.56 -2.98 13.32
C LEU A 141 -8.48 -3.63 14.36
N LYS A 142 -8.25 -3.38 15.65
CA LYS A 142 -9.07 -3.90 16.74
C LYS A 142 -10.51 -3.42 16.62
N SER A 143 -10.72 -2.12 16.41
CA SER A 143 -12.06 -1.55 16.22
C SER A 143 -12.76 -2.12 14.99
N CYS A 144 -12.03 -2.29 13.87
CA CYS A 144 -12.63 -2.85 12.65
C CYS A 144 -13.09 -4.30 12.85
N VAL A 145 -12.28 -5.14 13.49
CA VAL A 145 -12.65 -6.52 13.85
C VAL A 145 -13.84 -6.52 14.80
N LEU A 146 -13.80 -5.70 15.85
CA LEU A 146 -14.85 -5.62 16.87
C LEU A 146 -16.21 -5.23 16.27
N ILE A 147 -16.26 -4.16 15.48
CA ILE A 147 -17.47 -3.71 14.79
C ILE A 147 -18.01 -4.82 13.89
N THR A 148 -17.12 -5.49 13.17
CA THR A 148 -17.49 -6.56 12.25
C THR A 148 -18.10 -7.76 12.96
N VAL A 149 -17.53 -8.18 14.10
CA VAL A 149 -18.07 -9.27 14.92
C VAL A 149 -19.43 -8.87 15.53
N PHE A 150 -19.54 -7.69 16.14
CA PHE A 150 -20.79 -7.23 16.76
C PHE A 150 -21.94 -7.05 15.77
N THR A 151 -21.63 -6.75 14.51
CA THR A 151 -22.63 -6.58 13.45
C THR A 151 -22.84 -7.84 12.61
N LEU A 152 -22.38 -9.00 13.10
CA LEU A 152 -22.49 -10.30 12.43
C LEU A 152 -22.01 -10.27 10.96
N GLY A 153 -20.95 -9.50 10.71
CA GLY A 153 -20.29 -9.39 9.42
C GLY A 153 -20.58 -8.12 8.63
N LEU A 154 -21.67 -7.38 8.91
CA LEU A 154 -22.01 -6.16 8.16
C LEU A 154 -20.94 -5.07 8.28
N GLY A 155 -20.21 -5.04 9.39
CA GLY A 155 -19.10 -4.13 9.66
C GLY A 155 -17.93 -4.28 8.68
N VAL A 156 -17.88 -5.35 7.87
CA VAL A 156 -16.87 -5.51 6.82
C VAL A 156 -16.98 -4.42 5.75
N ILE A 157 -18.18 -3.87 5.51
CA ILE A 157 -18.38 -2.77 4.56
C ILE A 157 -17.67 -1.51 5.07
N TYR A 158 -17.86 -1.17 6.34
CA TYR A 158 -17.16 -0.07 6.99
C TYR A 158 -15.64 -0.31 7.02
N TRP A 159 -15.22 -1.54 7.26
CA TRP A 159 -13.81 -1.91 7.24
C TRP A 159 -13.19 -1.74 5.85
N LEU A 160 -13.86 -2.21 4.79
CA LEU A 160 -13.42 -1.99 3.42
C LEU A 160 -13.33 -0.49 3.11
N TYR A 161 -14.34 0.30 3.49
CA TYR A 161 -14.27 1.77 3.40
C TYR A 161 -12.99 2.33 4.05
N LYS A 162 -12.65 1.89 5.27
CA LYS A 162 -11.43 2.31 5.96
C LYS A 162 -10.17 1.88 5.21
N ILE A 163 -10.09 0.64 4.74
CA ILE A 163 -8.94 0.13 3.97
C ILE A 163 -8.72 1.00 2.72
N PHE A 164 -9.77 1.27 1.95
CA PHE A 164 -9.68 2.07 0.73
C PHE A 164 -9.13 3.47 1.00
N ASN A 165 -9.68 4.16 2.00
CA ASN A 165 -9.26 5.51 2.36
C ASN A 165 -7.85 5.54 2.94
N CYS A 166 -7.48 4.55 3.77
CA CYS A 166 -6.14 4.46 4.33
C CYS A 166 -5.07 4.21 3.25
N TYR A 167 -5.33 3.34 2.25
CA TYR A 167 -4.43 3.18 1.10
C TYR A 167 -4.31 4.47 0.28
N ASN A 168 -5.45 5.13 -0.01
CA ASN A 168 -5.44 6.38 -0.78
C ASN A 168 -4.66 7.49 -0.05
N TYR A 169 -4.84 7.60 1.27
CA TYR A 169 -4.11 8.56 2.11
C TYR A 169 -2.62 8.24 2.11
N HIS A 170 -2.25 6.98 2.33
CA HIS A 170 -0.87 6.53 2.33
C HIS A 170 -0.13 6.84 1.02
N PHE A 171 -0.76 6.59 -0.13
CA PHE A 171 -0.18 6.90 -1.43
C PHE A 171 0.10 8.40 -1.58
N LYS A 172 -0.82 9.25 -1.12
CA LYS A 172 -0.64 10.72 -1.19
C LYS A 172 0.49 11.19 -0.28
N GLU A 173 0.53 10.74 0.97
CA GLU A 173 1.62 11.08 1.89
C GLU A 173 2.97 10.62 1.35
N GLN A 174 3.00 9.44 0.74
CA GLN A 174 4.20 8.91 0.12
C GLN A 174 4.63 9.73 -1.11
N TRP A 175 3.70 10.19 -1.95
CA TRP A 175 4.07 11.04 -3.08
C TRP A 175 4.72 12.35 -2.62
N LEU A 176 4.21 12.96 -1.55
CA LEU A 176 4.83 14.16 -0.95
C LEU A 176 6.26 13.85 -0.47
N MET A 177 6.46 12.69 0.15
CA MET A 177 7.77 12.25 0.61
C MET A 177 8.74 11.96 -0.56
N GLU A 178 8.26 11.28 -1.60
CA GLU A 178 9.00 11.02 -2.83
C GLU A 178 9.43 12.32 -3.54
N ASP A 179 8.54 13.32 -3.58
CA ASP A 179 8.81 14.64 -4.15
C ASP A 179 9.89 15.40 -3.37
N LYS A 180 9.96 15.21 -2.03
CA LYS A 180 11.08 15.74 -1.22
C LYS A 180 12.39 15.02 -1.54
N ILE A 181 12.38 13.70 -1.66
CA ILE A 181 13.60 12.92 -1.90
C ILE A 181 14.21 13.27 -3.25
N ILE A 182 13.40 13.39 -4.31
CA ILE A 182 13.92 13.77 -5.63
C ILE A 182 14.53 15.18 -5.63
N ALA A 183 14.06 16.09 -4.77
CA ALA A 183 14.67 17.41 -4.61
C ALA A 183 16.04 17.36 -3.90
N LEU A 184 16.34 16.29 -3.14
CA LEU A 184 17.64 16.07 -2.50
C LEU A 184 18.66 15.41 -3.42
N ILE A 185 18.19 14.74 -4.48
CA ILE A 185 19.02 14.03 -5.46
C ILE A 185 19.47 15.02 -6.54
N LYS A 186 20.79 15.19 -6.68
CA LYS A 186 21.42 16.03 -7.72
C LYS A 186 21.85 15.18 -8.90
#